data_AF-A0A317WHW0-F1
#
_entry.id   AF-A0A317WHW0-F1
#
_cell.length_a   1.000
_cell.length_b   1.000
_cell.length_c   1.000
_cell.angle_alpha   90.00
_cell.angle_beta   90.00
_cell.angle_gamma   90.00
#
_symmetry.space_group_name_H-M   'P 1'
#
loop_
_entity.id
_entity.type
_entity.pdbx_description
1 polymer ?
#
loop_
_entity_poly.entity_id
_entity_poly.type
_entity_poly.pdbx_seq_one_letter_code
_entity_poly.pdbx_strand_id
1 'polypeptide(L)'
;MASENHPSQCRLSTRISLRWVPEPAFENTDTIVMSVAGWYVDLRVDKESGGIDWAIAGRRVVDDKDSSRVAFTHELDCRNSFDAVDCGTFSSLPNGDDLEEGEMPRADLPGCPVAQYEEVWRELKFRDGPEGHKGVSWVLESKEQPLDEGEEVEVERTFIGRIWGTYLALRQLQVHSRPKGSATTIVKEGKDVSARREEWNASGWRVKHSLGADALPSMNDIEDGSWKLGQTVTVAEKEYTVRAFESLRYVTSSIYRLFYMLTARCSERSGIWPCQRSCPQWPGWPPSWGAPRSKGGRSSGQPTRASRGSRWGLRSGNLPA
;
A
#
# COMPACT_ATOMS: atom_id res chain seq x y z
N MET A 1 25.00 -3.06 3.51
CA MET A 1 24.37 -3.09 2.17
C MET A 1 22.87 -3.06 2.40
N ALA A 2 22.18 -2.05 1.87
CA ALA A 2 20.78 -1.82 2.19
C ALA A 2 19.90 -2.71 1.30
N SER A 3 18.99 -3.50 1.88
CA SER A 3 18.09 -4.35 1.11
C SER A 3 17.08 -3.51 0.33
N GLU A 4 16.95 -3.80 -0.97
CA GLU A 4 15.93 -3.25 -1.86
C GLU A 4 14.53 -3.80 -1.51
N ASN A 5 13.48 -3.16 -2.03
CA ASN A 5 12.11 -3.70 -1.92
C ASN A 5 12.05 -5.07 -2.63
N HIS A 6 11.23 -5.99 -2.11
CA HIS A 6 10.99 -7.27 -2.79
C HIS A 6 10.29 -7.04 -4.15
N PRO A 7 10.51 -7.91 -5.17
CA PRO A 7 9.73 -7.85 -6.40
C PRO A 7 8.23 -7.85 -6.07
N SER A 8 7.55 -6.77 -6.44
CA SER A 8 6.21 -6.45 -5.97
C SER A 8 5.46 -5.65 -7.05
N GLN A 9 4.14 -5.78 -7.10
CA GLN A 9 3.24 -4.91 -7.85
C GLN A 9 2.89 -3.65 -7.05
N CYS A 10 3.49 -3.47 -5.88
CA CYS A 10 3.34 -2.30 -5.03
C CYS A 10 4.43 -1.27 -5.35
N ARG A 11 4.06 0.01 -5.29
CA ARG A 11 5.00 1.13 -5.29
C ARG A 11 4.59 2.09 -4.19
N LEU A 12 5.57 2.60 -3.44
CA LEU A 12 5.37 3.63 -2.45
C LEU A 12 6.37 4.73 -2.75
N SER A 13 5.92 5.95 -3.03
CA SER A 13 6.79 7.03 -3.48
C SER A 13 6.52 8.32 -2.74
N THR A 14 7.54 9.17 -2.65
CA THR A 14 7.43 10.57 -2.26
C THR A 14 7.91 11.44 -3.40
N ARG A 15 7.30 12.60 -3.58
CA ARG A 15 7.82 13.61 -4.49
C ARG A 15 9.02 14.30 -3.83
N ILE A 16 10.08 14.47 -4.62
CA ILE A 16 11.33 15.16 -4.25
C ILE A 16 11.29 16.60 -4.72
N SER A 17 10.72 16.83 -5.91
CA SER A 17 10.46 18.18 -6.43
C SER A 17 9.39 18.17 -7.51
N LEU A 18 8.68 19.29 -7.62
CA LEU A 18 7.89 19.70 -8.77
C LEU A 18 8.55 20.92 -9.39
N ARG A 19 8.47 21.02 -10.71
CA ARG A 19 8.89 22.18 -11.48
C ARG A 19 7.86 22.47 -12.56
N TRP A 20 7.40 23.72 -12.63
CA TRP A 20 6.70 24.24 -13.80
C TRP A 20 7.72 24.83 -14.76
N VAL A 21 7.89 24.26 -15.96
CA VAL A 21 8.97 24.69 -16.86
C VAL A 21 8.69 26.12 -17.37
N PRO A 22 9.65 27.06 -17.34
CA PRO A 22 11.08 26.91 -16.99
C PRO A 22 11.46 27.30 -15.54
N GLU A 23 10.50 27.56 -14.67
CA GLU A 23 10.70 28.04 -13.29
C GLU A 23 11.59 27.09 -12.46
N PRO A 24 12.20 27.56 -11.35
CA PRO A 24 12.98 26.68 -10.48
C PRO A 24 12.12 25.56 -9.85
N ALA A 25 12.73 24.40 -9.64
CA ALA A 25 12.08 23.29 -8.94
C ALA A 25 11.89 23.61 -7.44
N PHE A 26 10.79 23.12 -6.87
CA PHE A 26 10.44 23.31 -5.45
C PHE A 26 9.73 22.05 -4.90
N GLU A 27 9.62 21.95 -3.57
CA GLU A 27 8.84 20.88 -2.93
C GLU A 27 8.16 21.38 -1.65
N ASN A 28 6.98 21.96 -1.81
CA ASN A 28 6.18 22.50 -0.71
C ASN A 28 5.32 21.45 -0.01
N THR A 29 5.32 20.17 -0.43
CA THR A 29 4.38 19.16 0.10
C THR A 29 5.09 17.99 0.80
N ASP A 30 4.43 17.41 1.81
CA ASP A 30 4.68 16.04 2.29
C ASP A 30 3.80 15.09 1.47
N THR A 31 4.27 14.80 0.25
CA THR A 31 3.58 13.92 -0.69
C THR A 31 3.85 12.45 -0.36
N ILE A 32 2.79 11.64 -0.40
CA ILE A 32 2.91 10.19 -0.45
C ILE A 32 1.94 9.61 -1.49
N VAL A 33 2.49 8.77 -2.36
CA VAL A 33 1.71 8.02 -3.36
C VAL A 33 1.93 6.55 -3.12
N MET A 34 0.84 5.80 -2.99
CA MET A 34 0.87 4.35 -2.96
C MET A 34 0.15 3.79 -4.16
N SER A 35 0.74 2.80 -4.81
CA SER A 35 0.11 2.02 -5.88
C SER A 35 0.17 0.54 -5.53
N VAL A 36 -0.93 -0.19 -5.76
CA VAL A 36 -1.00 -1.65 -5.61
C VAL A 36 -1.76 -2.20 -6.81
N ALA A 37 -1.10 -3.05 -7.60
CA ALA A 37 -1.73 -3.79 -8.71
C ALA A 37 -2.65 -2.95 -9.63
N GLY A 38 -2.19 -1.76 -10.03
CA GLY A 38 -2.90 -0.87 -10.96
C GLY A 38 -3.91 0.09 -10.33
N TRP A 39 -4.01 0.14 -9.00
CA TRP A 39 -4.75 1.17 -8.25
C TRP A 39 -3.79 2.05 -7.47
N TYR A 40 -4.14 3.32 -7.27
CA TYR A 40 -3.32 4.24 -6.51
C TYR A 40 -4.13 5.15 -5.58
N VAL A 41 -3.45 5.65 -4.55
CA VAL A 41 -3.93 6.68 -3.62
C VAL A 41 -2.78 7.67 -3.42
N ASP A 42 -3.01 8.94 -3.76
CA ASP A 42 -2.06 10.07 -3.70
C ASP A 42 -2.59 11.11 -2.69
N LEU A 43 -1.76 11.43 -1.69
CA LEU A 43 -2.01 12.55 -0.78
C LEU A 43 -0.80 13.47 -0.75
N ARG A 44 -1.05 14.74 -1.03
CA ARG A 44 -0.10 15.85 -0.95
C ARG A 44 -0.58 16.83 0.11
N VAL A 45 0.14 16.88 1.23
CA VAL A 45 -0.14 17.83 2.32
C VAL A 45 0.82 19.00 2.21
N ASP A 46 0.31 20.22 2.11
CA ASP A 46 1.14 21.42 2.08
C ASP A 46 1.88 21.58 3.42
N LYS A 47 3.21 21.78 3.36
CA LYS A 47 4.09 21.80 4.53
C LYS A 47 3.91 23.04 5.38
N GLU A 48 3.46 24.15 4.80
CA GLU A 48 3.32 25.42 5.50
C GLU A 48 1.97 25.52 6.22
N SER A 49 0.88 25.27 5.50
CA SER A 49 -0.48 25.33 6.02
C SER A 49 -0.91 24.06 6.76
N GLY A 50 -0.32 22.91 6.44
CA GLY A 50 -0.77 21.60 6.90
C GLY A 50 -2.08 21.12 6.25
N GLY A 51 -2.59 21.86 5.25
CA GLY A 51 -3.80 21.53 4.51
C GLY A 51 -3.55 20.54 3.36
N ILE A 52 -4.63 20.05 2.76
CA ILE A 52 -4.56 19.24 1.53
C ILE A 52 -4.23 20.17 0.36
N ASP A 53 -3.08 19.96 -0.28
CA ASP A 53 -2.71 20.61 -1.55
C ASP A 53 -3.34 19.87 -2.74
N TRP A 54 -3.28 18.53 -2.68
CA TRP A 54 -3.94 17.65 -3.64
C TRP A 54 -4.19 16.28 -3.01
N ALA A 55 -5.36 15.71 -3.28
CA ALA A 55 -5.69 14.35 -2.91
C ALA A 55 -6.42 13.70 -4.08
N ILE A 56 -5.85 12.59 -4.58
CA ILE A 56 -6.34 11.88 -5.76
C ILE A 56 -6.32 10.38 -5.49
N ALA A 57 -7.30 9.65 -6.01
CA ALA A 57 -7.25 8.20 -6.04
C ALA A 57 -7.93 7.66 -7.29
N GLY A 58 -7.44 6.52 -7.75
CA GLY A 58 -7.94 5.94 -8.99
C GLY A 58 -7.09 4.79 -9.50
N ARG A 59 -7.10 4.63 -10.83
CA ARG A 59 -6.35 3.60 -11.53
C ARG A 59 -5.07 4.16 -12.14
N ARG A 60 -4.00 3.39 -12.00
CA ARG A 60 -2.72 3.59 -12.66
C ARG A 60 -2.64 2.64 -13.85
N VAL A 61 -2.70 3.19 -15.06
CA VAL A 61 -2.70 2.45 -16.32
C VAL A 61 -1.39 2.69 -17.04
N VAL A 62 -0.61 1.63 -17.27
CA VAL A 62 0.62 1.71 -18.08
C VAL A 62 0.23 1.51 -19.54
N ASP A 63 0.76 2.32 -20.45
CA ASP A 63 0.52 2.17 -21.89
C ASP A 63 1.13 0.85 -22.39
N ASP A 64 0.31 0.02 -23.03
CA ASP A 64 0.71 -1.30 -23.55
C ASP A 64 1.79 -1.21 -24.63
N LYS A 65 1.91 -0.07 -25.31
CA LYS A 65 2.90 0.17 -26.37
C LYS A 65 4.16 0.86 -25.87
N ASP A 66 4.08 1.54 -24.74
CA ASP A 66 5.17 2.32 -24.18
C ASP A 66 5.12 2.30 -22.65
N SER A 67 5.92 1.42 -22.04
CA SER A 67 5.94 1.26 -20.59
C SER A 67 6.42 2.50 -19.81
N SER A 68 6.98 3.51 -20.49
CA SER A 68 7.33 4.78 -19.86
C SER A 68 6.12 5.69 -19.68
N ARG A 69 5.06 5.51 -20.49
CA ARG A 69 3.86 6.33 -20.42
C ARG A 69 2.85 5.72 -19.45
N VAL A 70 2.42 6.52 -18.49
CA VAL A 70 1.50 6.10 -17.44
C VAL A 70 0.37 7.12 -17.37
N ALA A 71 -0.86 6.61 -17.43
CA ALA A 71 -2.08 7.37 -17.26
C ALA A 71 -2.67 7.12 -15.87
N PHE A 72 -3.14 8.18 -15.23
CA PHE A 72 -3.81 8.14 -13.94
C PHE A 72 -5.25 8.62 -14.11
N THR A 73 -6.22 7.80 -13.70
CA THR A 73 -7.64 8.18 -13.68
C THR A 73 -7.99 8.83 -12.34
N HIS A 74 -8.99 9.72 -12.37
CA HIS A 74 -9.35 10.58 -11.25
C HIS A 74 -10.73 10.19 -10.72
N GLU A 75 -10.87 8.99 -10.14
CA GLU A 75 -12.12 8.56 -9.51
C GLU A 75 -12.46 9.36 -8.24
N LEU A 76 -11.43 9.85 -7.54
CA LEU A 76 -11.53 10.85 -6.47
C LEU A 76 -10.49 11.92 -6.74
N ASP A 77 -10.88 13.19 -6.70
CA ASP A 77 -9.98 14.33 -6.90
C ASP A 77 -10.50 15.57 -6.17
N CYS A 78 -9.73 16.11 -5.24
CA CYS A 78 -10.11 17.32 -4.49
C CYS A 78 -10.19 18.58 -5.37
N ARG A 79 -9.65 18.55 -6.59
CA ARG A 79 -9.71 19.64 -7.57
C ARG A 79 -10.85 19.48 -8.58
N ASN A 80 -11.75 18.52 -8.37
CA ASN A 80 -12.93 18.30 -9.24
C ASN A 80 -12.60 17.97 -10.71
N SER A 81 -11.42 17.40 -11.00
CA SER A 81 -10.99 17.08 -12.36
C SER A 81 -11.27 15.62 -12.74
N PHE A 82 -12.50 15.14 -12.52
CA PHE A 82 -12.87 13.71 -12.71
C PHE A 82 -12.80 13.21 -14.16
N ASP A 83 -12.96 14.13 -15.14
CA ASP A 83 -12.84 13.82 -16.57
C ASP A 83 -11.39 13.95 -17.07
N ALA A 84 -10.45 14.38 -16.22
CA ALA A 84 -9.05 14.45 -16.56
C ALA A 84 -8.40 13.07 -16.48
N VAL A 85 -7.41 12.86 -17.34
CA VAL A 85 -6.50 11.71 -17.28
C VAL A 85 -5.10 12.27 -17.34
N ASP A 86 -4.44 12.35 -16.19
CA ASP A 86 -3.07 12.80 -16.11
C ASP A 86 -2.16 11.75 -16.74
N CYS A 87 -1.43 12.15 -17.77
CA CYS A 87 -0.49 11.28 -18.48
C CYS A 87 0.93 11.80 -18.28
N GLY A 88 1.74 11.02 -17.58
CA GLY A 88 3.17 11.26 -17.36
C GLY A 88 4.04 10.31 -18.17
N THR A 89 5.20 10.80 -18.61
CA THR A 89 6.27 9.97 -19.19
C THR A 89 7.38 9.84 -18.15
N PHE A 90 7.71 8.60 -17.80
CA PHE A 90 8.67 8.28 -16.74
C PHE A 90 10.02 7.86 -17.30
N SER A 91 11.09 8.43 -16.76
CA SER A 91 12.46 8.01 -17.03
C SER A 91 13.27 7.91 -15.74
N SER A 92 14.12 6.89 -15.61
CA SER A 92 14.94 6.73 -14.40
C SER A 92 16.16 7.64 -14.43
N LEU A 93 16.42 8.30 -13.30
CA LEU A 93 17.56 9.17 -13.09
C LEU A 93 18.78 8.39 -12.57
N PRO A 94 20.02 8.88 -12.76
CA PRO A 94 21.24 8.19 -12.34
C PRO A 94 21.34 7.91 -10.83
N ASN A 95 20.60 8.64 -10.00
CA ASN A 95 20.57 8.48 -8.55
C ASN A 95 19.54 7.44 -8.07
N GLY A 96 18.77 6.82 -8.98
CA GLY A 96 17.71 5.86 -8.68
C GLY A 96 16.33 6.47 -8.40
N ASP A 97 16.19 7.80 -8.48
CA ASP A 97 14.87 8.44 -8.52
C ASP A 97 14.29 8.35 -9.95
N ASP A 98 12.99 8.59 -10.11
CA ASP A 98 12.33 8.68 -11.42
C ASP A 98 11.97 10.14 -11.73
N LEU A 99 12.14 10.55 -12.98
CA LEU A 99 11.63 11.80 -13.54
C LEU A 99 10.33 11.50 -14.27
N GLU A 100 9.26 12.20 -13.89
CA GLU A 100 7.99 12.25 -14.60
C GLU A 100 7.86 13.59 -15.32
N GLU A 101 7.54 13.55 -16.61
CA GLU A 101 7.30 14.73 -17.43
C GLU A 101 5.90 14.65 -18.06
N GLY A 102 5.21 15.77 -18.11
CA GLY A 102 3.89 15.85 -18.73
C GLY A 102 3.36 17.28 -18.83
N GLU A 103 2.07 17.37 -19.13
CA GLU A 103 1.31 18.63 -19.16
C GLU A 103 0.04 18.46 -18.33
N MET A 104 -0.23 19.42 -17.44
CA MET A 104 -1.46 19.45 -16.64
C MET A 104 -1.89 20.89 -16.34
N PRO A 105 -3.16 21.14 -15.95
CA PRO A 105 -3.61 22.45 -15.48
C PRO A 105 -2.82 22.93 -14.25
N ARG A 106 -2.25 24.12 -14.34
CA ARG A 106 -1.49 24.75 -13.25
C ARG A 106 -2.42 25.48 -12.28
N ALA A 107 -2.89 24.76 -11.27
CA ALA A 107 -3.93 25.22 -10.34
C ALA A 107 -3.55 26.43 -9.47
N ASP A 108 -2.26 26.73 -9.30
CA ASP A 108 -1.78 27.92 -8.56
C ASP A 108 -1.95 29.24 -9.33
N LEU A 109 -2.25 29.19 -10.63
CA LEU A 109 -2.44 30.38 -11.47
C LEU A 109 -3.93 30.61 -11.82
N PRO A 110 -4.38 31.88 -11.90
CA PRO A 110 -5.73 32.20 -12.34
C PRO A 110 -6.08 31.58 -13.69
N GLY A 111 -7.23 30.89 -13.75
CA GLY A 111 -7.70 30.21 -14.96
C GLY A 111 -7.03 28.87 -15.25
N CYS A 112 -6.16 28.37 -14.35
CA CYS A 112 -5.54 27.05 -14.41
C CYS A 112 -4.97 26.69 -15.80
N PRO A 113 -4.09 27.52 -16.40
CA PRO A 113 -3.56 27.26 -17.74
C PRO A 113 -2.81 25.93 -17.76
N VAL A 114 -2.91 25.19 -18.86
CA VAL A 114 -2.10 23.98 -19.08
C VAL A 114 -0.63 24.38 -19.15
N ALA A 115 0.21 23.71 -18.36
CA ALA A 115 1.64 23.96 -18.30
C ALA A 115 2.44 22.65 -18.29
N GLN A 116 3.65 22.71 -18.82
CA GLN A 116 4.61 21.61 -18.73
C GLN A 116 5.16 21.50 -17.31
N TYR A 117 5.26 20.28 -16.83
CA TYR A 117 5.81 19.99 -15.52
C TYR A 117 6.91 18.92 -15.58
N GLU A 118 7.80 18.99 -14.60
CA GLU A 118 8.76 17.95 -14.26
C GLU A 118 8.55 17.60 -12.78
N GLU A 119 8.25 16.34 -12.46
CA GLU A 119 8.21 15.82 -11.09
C GLU A 119 9.32 14.79 -10.88
N VAL A 120 10.12 14.95 -9.82
CA VAL A 120 11.11 13.95 -9.42
C VAL A 120 10.54 13.12 -8.28
N TRP A 121 10.50 11.81 -8.46
CA TRP A 121 9.90 10.86 -7.56
C TRP A 121 10.94 9.92 -6.96
N ARG A 122 10.88 9.72 -5.65
CA ARG A 122 11.69 8.74 -4.95
C ARG A 122 10.84 7.57 -4.49
N GLU A 123 11.22 6.37 -4.90
CA GLU A 123 10.65 5.16 -4.31
C GLU A 123 11.12 5.01 -2.86
N LEU A 124 10.15 4.84 -1.97
CA LEU A 124 10.33 4.62 -0.54
C LEU A 124 10.41 3.12 -0.25
N LYS A 125 11.21 2.79 0.76
CA LYS A 125 11.22 1.45 1.32
C LYS A 125 9.92 1.18 2.06
N PHE A 126 9.41 -0.04 1.92
CA PHE A 126 8.25 -0.45 2.69
C PHE A 126 8.63 -0.55 4.16
N ARG A 127 7.80 0.06 5.01
CA ARG A 127 7.93 -0.04 6.45
C ARG A 127 7.37 -1.38 6.89
N ASP A 128 8.04 -2.04 7.82
CA ASP A 128 7.48 -3.23 8.46
C ASP A 128 6.12 -2.88 9.07
N GLY A 129 5.15 -3.77 8.85
CA GLY A 129 3.85 -3.69 9.50
C GLY A 129 3.79 -4.49 10.80
N PRO A 130 2.59 -4.66 11.38
CA PRO A 130 2.33 -5.62 12.45
C PRO A 130 2.84 -7.04 12.16
N GLU A 131 2.91 -7.42 10.89
CA GLU A 131 3.34 -8.73 10.39
C GLU A 131 4.87 -8.85 10.25
N GLY A 132 5.63 -7.80 10.57
CA GLY A 132 7.06 -7.70 10.32
C GLY A 132 7.38 -7.69 8.82
N HIS A 133 8.40 -8.46 8.41
CA HIS A 133 8.85 -8.56 7.02
C HIS A 133 7.91 -9.35 6.08
N LYS A 134 6.69 -9.68 6.52
CA LYS A 134 5.68 -10.43 5.75
C LYS A 134 4.49 -9.52 5.42
N GLY A 135 4.78 -8.42 4.73
CA GLY A 135 3.78 -7.38 4.49
C GLY A 135 2.59 -7.85 3.64
N VAL A 136 1.49 -7.13 3.84
CA VAL A 136 0.29 -7.18 3.01
C VAL A 136 0.06 -5.79 2.45
N SER A 137 -0.42 -5.74 1.22
CA SER A 137 -0.78 -4.51 0.54
C SER A 137 -2.14 -4.67 -0.12
N TRP A 138 -2.94 -3.61 -0.11
CA TRP A 138 -4.25 -3.63 -0.74
C TRP A 138 -4.76 -2.22 -1.00
N VAL A 139 -5.77 -2.12 -1.87
CA VAL A 139 -6.59 -0.93 -2.06
C VAL A 139 -8.05 -1.36 -1.94
N LEU A 140 -8.80 -0.66 -1.09
CA LEU A 140 -10.24 -0.75 -0.94
C LEU A 140 -10.89 0.50 -1.53
N GLU A 141 -12.06 0.31 -2.10
CA GLU A 141 -12.93 1.38 -2.57
C GLU A 141 -14.32 1.19 -1.99
N SER A 142 -14.95 2.25 -1.47
CA SER A 142 -16.34 2.22 -1.01
C SER A 142 -17.24 1.61 -2.08
N LYS A 143 -18.11 0.70 -1.69
CA LYS A 143 -19.02 0.05 -2.63
C LYS A 143 -20.13 1.00 -3.02
N GLU A 144 -20.23 1.29 -4.31
CA GLU A 144 -21.26 2.16 -4.86
C GLU A 144 -22.50 1.37 -5.25
N GLN A 145 -23.65 2.02 -5.11
CA GLN A 145 -24.90 1.49 -5.62
C GLN A 145 -25.07 1.91 -7.09
N PRO A 146 -25.48 1.01 -7.98
CA PRO A 146 -25.81 1.38 -9.35
C PRO A 146 -26.94 2.41 -9.37
N LEU A 147 -26.83 3.40 -10.26
CA LEU A 147 -27.86 4.41 -10.46
C LEU A 147 -28.83 4.03 -11.56
N ASP A 148 -30.11 4.37 -11.34
CA ASP A 148 -31.13 4.31 -12.37
C ASP A 148 -30.99 5.45 -13.38
N GLU A 149 -31.58 5.25 -14.56
CA GLU A 149 -31.51 6.25 -15.62
C GLU A 149 -32.24 7.55 -15.24
N GLY A 150 -31.53 8.68 -15.33
CA GLY A 150 -32.01 10.00 -14.94
C GLY A 150 -31.85 10.30 -13.45
N GLU A 151 -31.24 9.41 -12.68
CA GLU A 151 -30.97 9.60 -11.26
C GLU A 151 -29.74 10.50 -11.04
N GLU A 152 -29.79 11.28 -9.97
CA GLU A 152 -28.68 12.05 -9.43
C GLU A 152 -28.69 11.86 -7.91
N VAL A 153 -27.56 11.41 -7.37
CA VAL A 153 -27.44 11.08 -5.95
C VAL A 153 -26.08 11.50 -5.41
N GLU A 154 -26.07 11.84 -4.14
CA GLU A 154 -24.86 12.13 -3.41
C GLU A 154 -24.29 10.82 -2.82
N VAL A 155 -23.02 10.53 -3.09
CA VAL A 155 -22.33 9.33 -2.65
C VAL A 155 -21.06 9.67 -1.88
N GLU A 156 -20.82 8.95 -0.79
CA GLU A 156 -19.55 9.02 -0.07
C GLU A 156 -18.52 8.09 -0.72
N ARG A 157 -17.69 8.63 -1.61
CA ARG A 157 -16.61 7.86 -2.23
C ARG A 157 -15.40 7.84 -1.30
N THR A 158 -14.94 6.64 -0.95
CA THR A 158 -13.77 6.45 -0.06
C THR A 158 -12.78 5.48 -0.69
N PHE A 159 -11.52 5.88 -0.80
CA PHE A 159 -10.40 5.00 -1.12
C PHE A 159 -9.54 4.78 0.11
N ILE A 160 -9.15 3.53 0.35
CA ILE A 160 -8.26 3.16 1.44
C ILE A 160 -7.14 2.30 0.88
N GLY A 161 -5.91 2.75 1.02
CA GLY A 161 -4.72 2.02 0.62
C GLY A 161 -3.87 1.62 1.81
N ARG A 162 -3.29 0.43 1.73
CA ARG A 162 -2.27 -0.06 2.65
C ARG A 162 -1.11 -0.63 1.84
N ILE A 163 0.11 -0.23 2.17
CA ILE A 163 1.32 -0.95 1.80
C ILE A 163 2.07 -1.20 3.10
N TRP A 164 1.99 -2.43 3.60
CA TRP A 164 2.68 -2.89 4.80
C TRP A 164 2.37 -1.99 6.02
N GLY A 165 3.40 -1.35 6.59
CA GLY A 165 3.30 -0.41 7.70
C GLY A 165 2.93 1.02 7.30
N THR A 166 2.42 1.26 6.10
CA THR A 166 1.94 2.56 5.63
C THR A 166 0.48 2.46 5.21
N TYR A 167 -0.33 3.41 5.68
CA TYR A 167 -1.77 3.46 5.45
C TYR A 167 -2.21 4.85 5.01
N LEU A 168 -3.17 4.90 4.09
CA LEU A 168 -3.80 6.14 3.61
C LEU A 168 -5.28 5.90 3.34
N ALA A 169 -6.13 6.81 3.79
CA ALA A 169 -7.55 6.86 3.45
C ALA A 169 -7.91 8.25 2.95
N LEU A 170 -8.69 8.31 1.88
CA LEU A 170 -9.28 9.53 1.31
C LEU A 170 -10.79 9.34 1.22
N ARG A 171 -11.58 10.34 1.58
CA ARG A 171 -13.03 10.37 1.36
C ARG A 171 -13.45 11.69 0.73
N GLN A 172 -14.36 11.60 -0.21
CA GLN A 172 -15.00 12.74 -0.84
C GLN A 172 -16.49 12.45 -0.99
N LEU A 173 -17.32 13.41 -0.63
CA LEU A 173 -18.73 13.41 -0.99
C LEU A 173 -18.87 13.86 -2.44
N GLN A 174 -19.47 13.05 -3.30
CA GLN A 174 -19.57 13.30 -4.74
C GLN A 174 -21.01 13.26 -5.20
N VAL A 175 -21.37 14.11 -6.16
CA VAL A 175 -22.65 14.07 -6.85
C VAL A 175 -22.49 13.23 -8.11
N HIS A 176 -23.06 12.04 -8.10
CA HIS A 176 -23.09 11.14 -9.24
C HIS A 176 -24.39 11.31 -9.98
N SER A 177 -24.33 11.24 -11.31
CA SER A 177 -25.52 11.28 -12.15
C SER A 177 -25.42 10.26 -13.26
N ARG A 178 -26.55 9.61 -13.58
CA ARG A 178 -26.69 8.80 -14.79
C ARG A 178 -27.67 9.49 -15.73
N PRO A 179 -27.20 10.24 -16.74
CA PRO A 179 -28.07 10.95 -17.66
C PRO A 179 -29.04 10.02 -18.40
N LYS A 180 -30.21 10.55 -18.77
CA LYS A 180 -31.16 9.82 -19.63
C LYS A 180 -30.52 9.46 -20.97
N GLY A 181 -30.72 8.23 -21.41
CA GLY A 181 -30.10 7.63 -22.58
C GLY A 181 -28.64 7.19 -22.38
N SER A 182 -28.07 7.36 -21.18
CA SER A 182 -26.69 6.96 -20.88
C SER A 182 -26.60 5.63 -20.13
N ALA A 183 -25.63 4.80 -20.53
CA ALA A 183 -25.23 3.62 -19.78
C ALA A 183 -24.16 3.94 -18.72
N THR A 184 -23.60 5.15 -18.72
CA THR A 184 -22.50 5.55 -17.85
C THR A 184 -22.96 6.53 -16.77
N THR A 185 -22.51 6.27 -15.55
CA THR A 185 -22.55 7.24 -14.45
C THR A 185 -21.38 8.21 -14.61
N ILE A 186 -21.63 9.49 -14.37
CA ILE A 186 -20.62 10.56 -14.36
C ILE A 186 -20.57 11.21 -12.98
N VAL A 187 -19.40 11.73 -12.61
CA VAL A 187 -19.24 12.56 -11.41
C VAL A 187 -19.39 14.02 -11.82
N LYS A 188 -20.44 14.69 -11.33
CA LYS A 188 -20.71 16.10 -11.66
C LYS A 188 -19.93 17.07 -10.78
N GLU A 189 -19.75 16.70 -9.52
CA GLU A 189 -19.15 17.53 -8.50
C GLU A 189 -18.63 16.65 -7.36
N GLY A 190 -17.58 17.09 -6.69
CA GLY A 190 -17.06 16.58 -5.44
C GLY A 190 -16.87 17.73 -4.45
N LYS A 191 -17.26 17.47 -3.21
CA LYS A 191 -17.05 18.38 -2.08
C LYS A 191 -15.61 18.28 -1.56
N ASP A 192 -15.35 18.92 -0.42
CA ASP A 192 -14.06 18.85 0.26
C ASP A 192 -13.67 17.40 0.58
N VAL A 193 -12.36 17.15 0.54
CA VAL A 193 -11.79 15.83 0.82
C VAL A 193 -11.35 15.74 2.27
N SER A 194 -11.67 14.63 2.91
CA SER A 194 -11.07 14.21 4.18
C SER A 194 -9.95 13.21 3.90
N ALA A 195 -8.85 13.30 4.65
CA ALA A 195 -7.67 12.46 4.44
C ALA A 195 -7.07 11.98 5.77
N ARG A 196 -6.63 10.73 5.81
CA ARG A 196 -5.97 10.14 6.98
C ARG A 196 -4.77 9.32 6.55
N ARG A 197 -3.59 9.64 7.08
CA ARG A 197 -2.35 8.88 6.88
C ARG A 197 -1.88 8.33 8.20
N GLU A 198 -1.61 7.03 8.25
CA GLU A 198 -1.01 6.37 9.42
C GLU A 198 0.25 5.61 9.03
N GLU A 199 1.19 5.53 9.96
CA GLU A 199 2.41 4.75 9.82
C GLU A 199 2.62 3.85 11.05
N TRP A 200 3.03 2.62 10.80
CA TRP A 200 3.39 1.67 11.85
C TRP A 200 4.76 2.00 12.44
N ASN A 201 4.89 1.85 13.75
CA ASN A 201 6.16 1.85 14.45
C ASN A 201 6.17 0.77 15.55
N ALA A 202 7.25 0.72 16.34
CA ALA A 202 7.42 -0.28 17.41
C ALA A 202 6.30 -0.30 18.46
N SER A 203 5.51 0.76 18.55
CA SER A 203 4.41 0.96 19.50
C SER A 203 3.02 0.95 18.85
N GLY A 204 2.94 0.59 17.56
CA GLY A 204 1.71 0.44 16.80
C GLY A 204 1.50 1.49 15.72
N TRP A 205 0.29 1.52 15.14
CA TRP A 205 -0.12 2.55 14.18
C TRP A 205 -0.11 3.94 14.82
N ARG A 206 0.42 4.93 14.11
CA ARG A 206 0.43 6.34 14.50
C ARG A 206 -0.11 7.19 13.39
N VAL A 207 -1.01 8.09 13.74
CA VAL A 207 -1.53 9.11 12.83
C VAL A 207 -0.40 10.08 12.49
N LYS A 208 -0.12 10.21 11.20
CA LYS A 208 0.76 11.25 10.66
C LYS A 208 -0.05 12.45 10.22
N HIS A 209 -1.15 12.21 9.49
CA HIS A 209 -2.10 13.24 9.06
C HIS A 209 -3.53 12.79 9.33
N SER A 210 -4.38 13.71 9.77
CA SER A 210 -5.83 13.55 9.91
C SER A 210 -6.47 14.90 9.58
N LEU A 211 -6.96 15.02 8.35
CA LEU A 211 -7.37 16.27 7.70
C LEU A 211 -8.82 16.15 7.22
N GLY A 212 -9.54 17.28 7.17
CA GLY A 212 -10.94 17.34 6.76
C GLY A 212 -11.93 17.13 7.92
N ALA A 213 -13.23 17.21 7.60
CA ALA A 213 -14.30 17.16 8.58
C ALA A 213 -14.73 15.73 8.94
N ASP A 214 -14.49 14.75 8.06
CA ASP A 214 -14.99 13.39 8.25
C ASP A 214 -14.06 12.56 9.12
N ALA A 215 -14.67 11.77 10.01
CA ALA A 215 -13.97 10.68 10.68
C ALA A 215 -13.72 9.54 9.67
N LEU A 216 -12.46 9.39 9.26
CA LEU A 216 -11.99 8.27 8.45
C LEU A 216 -11.59 7.07 9.32
N PRO A 217 -11.80 5.83 8.84
CA PRO A 217 -11.36 4.64 9.55
C PRO A 217 -9.85 4.69 9.83
N SER A 218 -9.43 4.23 10.99
CA SER A 218 -8.04 3.94 11.34
C SER A 218 -7.66 2.55 10.84
N MET A 219 -6.36 2.27 10.75
CA MET A 219 -5.93 0.87 10.60
C MET A 219 -6.38 -0.03 11.76
N ASN A 220 -6.59 0.53 12.96
CA ASN A 220 -7.10 -0.25 14.09
C ASN A 220 -8.57 -0.67 13.91
N ASP A 221 -9.30 -0.04 12.98
CA ASP A 221 -10.69 -0.38 12.66
C ASP A 221 -10.79 -1.45 11.56
N ILE A 222 -9.65 -1.91 11.03
CA ILE A 222 -9.57 -2.82 9.90
C ILE A 222 -8.94 -4.14 10.35
N GLU A 223 -9.74 -5.19 10.35
CA GLU A 223 -9.24 -6.55 10.53
C GLU A 223 -8.76 -7.12 9.19
N ASP A 224 -7.45 -7.13 8.98
CA ASP A 224 -6.87 -7.69 7.78
C ASP A 224 -7.07 -9.22 7.70
N GLY A 225 -7.66 -9.65 6.59
CA GLY A 225 -8.02 -11.05 6.34
C GLY A 225 -7.32 -11.67 5.13
N SER A 226 -7.69 -12.91 4.80
CA SER A 226 -7.34 -13.51 3.51
C SER A 226 -8.32 -13.00 2.44
N TRP A 227 -8.17 -11.75 2.04
CA TRP A 227 -9.04 -11.09 1.06
C TRP A 227 -8.73 -11.53 -0.37
N LYS A 228 -9.71 -11.39 -1.25
CA LYS A 228 -9.59 -11.66 -2.67
C LYS A 228 -9.98 -10.42 -3.48
N LEU A 229 -9.38 -10.27 -4.65
CA LEU A 229 -9.76 -9.26 -5.62
C LEU A 229 -11.27 -9.33 -5.92
N GLY A 230 -11.94 -8.18 -5.89
CA GLY A 230 -13.38 -8.03 -6.12
C GLY A 230 -14.28 -8.46 -4.95
N GLN A 231 -13.71 -8.97 -3.85
CA GLN A 231 -14.49 -9.30 -2.66
C GLN A 231 -15.08 -8.04 -2.01
N THR A 232 -16.29 -8.14 -1.48
CA THR A 232 -16.84 -7.14 -0.56
C THR A 232 -16.36 -7.42 0.86
N VAL A 233 -15.83 -6.38 1.53
CA VAL A 233 -15.43 -6.39 2.94
C VAL A 233 -16.14 -5.27 3.68
N THR A 234 -16.33 -5.43 4.99
CA THR A 234 -16.95 -4.40 5.84
C THR A 234 -15.90 -3.78 6.74
N VAL A 235 -15.79 -2.45 6.71
CA VAL A 235 -14.89 -1.65 7.56
C VAL A 235 -15.72 -0.55 8.20
N ALA A 236 -15.71 -0.45 9.53
CA ALA A 236 -16.50 0.53 10.27
C ALA A 236 -17.96 0.65 9.77
N GLU A 237 -18.63 -0.50 9.65
CA GLU A 237 -20.03 -0.64 9.19
C GLU A 237 -20.31 -0.24 7.73
N LYS A 238 -19.29 0.14 6.95
CA LYS A 238 -19.42 0.45 5.51
C LYS A 238 -18.86 -0.69 4.66
N GLU A 239 -19.50 -0.93 3.50
CA GLU A 239 -19.05 -1.92 2.54
C GLU A 239 -18.00 -1.35 1.57
N TYR A 240 -16.97 -2.15 1.30
CA TYR A 240 -15.88 -1.82 0.39
C TYR A 240 -15.62 -2.97 -0.58
N THR A 241 -15.20 -2.65 -1.80
CA THR A 241 -14.67 -3.59 -2.77
C THR A 241 -13.15 -3.65 -2.67
N VAL A 242 -12.59 -4.85 -2.60
CA VAL A 242 -11.13 -5.07 -2.67
C VAL A 242 -10.67 -4.87 -4.12
N ARG A 243 -10.08 -3.72 -4.41
CA ARG A 243 -9.62 -3.34 -5.76
C ARG A 243 -8.23 -3.82 -6.11
N ALA A 244 -7.39 -3.97 -5.11
CA ALA A 244 -6.05 -4.51 -5.26
C ALA A 244 -5.68 -5.30 -4.00
N PHE A 245 -4.89 -6.35 -4.16
CA PHE A 245 -4.40 -7.15 -3.04
C PHE A 245 -3.09 -7.86 -3.41
N GLU A 246 -2.09 -7.74 -2.56
CA GLU A 246 -0.83 -8.47 -2.61
C GLU A 246 -0.43 -8.92 -1.20
N SER A 247 0.08 -10.13 -1.06
CA SER A 247 0.57 -10.61 0.23
C SER A 247 1.86 -11.39 0.07
N LEU A 248 2.90 -10.96 0.80
CA LEU A 248 4.17 -11.68 0.92
C LEU A 248 4.10 -12.66 2.09
N ARG A 249 3.06 -13.50 2.11
CA ARG A 249 3.13 -14.73 2.91
C ARG A 249 4.14 -15.63 2.21
N TYR A 250 5.27 -15.88 2.86
CA TYR A 250 6.27 -16.86 2.42
C TYR A 250 5.59 -18.02 1.70
N VAL A 251 5.94 -18.23 0.42
CA VAL A 251 5.64 -19.46 -0.30
C VAL A 251 6.47 -20.58 0.36
N THR A 252 6.07 -20.97 1.56
CA THR A 252 6.49 -22.24 2.14
C THR A 252 5.43 -23.25 1.72
N SER A 253 5.85 -24.20 0.87
CA SER A 253 5.16 -25.46 0.62
C SER A 253 3.86 -25.45 -0.22
N SER A 254 4.01 -25.28 -1.54
CA SER A 254 3.16 -26.04 -2.49
C SER A 254 3.96 -26.62 -3.66
N ILE A 255 4.94 -25.90 -4.20
CA ILE A 255 5.77 -26.42 -5.30
C ILE A 255 6.76 -27.50 -4.80
N TYR A 256 7.38 -27.32 -3.63
CA TYR A 256 8.27 -28.34 -3.07
C TYR A 256 7.55 -29.59 -2.54
N ARG A 257 6.29 -29.48 -2.11
CA ARG A 257 5.50 -30.64 -1.66
C ARG A 257 5.01 -31.47 -2.85
N LEU A 258 4.70 -30.83 -3.98
CA LEU A 258 4.38 -31.53 -5.22
C LEU A 258 5.63 -32.22 -5.79
N PHE A 259 6.80 -31.58 -5.74
CA PHE A 259 8.06 -32.20 -6.18
C PHE A 259 8.52 -33.36 -5.28
N TYR A 260 8.35 -33.25 -3.95
CA TYR A 260 8.65 -34.37 -3.03
C TYR A 260 7.64 -35.52 -3.14
N MET A 261 6.34 -35.24 -3.39
CA MET A 261 5.35 -36.30 -3.59
C MET A 261 5.46 -36.98 -4.97
N LEU A 262 5.89 -36.24 -6.01
CA LEU A 262 6.14 -36.82 -7.35
C LEU A 262 7.41 -37.67 -7.38
N THR A 263 8.46 -37.28 -6.65
CA THR A 263 9.68 -38.10 -6.53
C THR A 263 9.48 -39.35 -5.66
N ALA A 264 8.67 -39.27 -4.59
CA ALA A 264 8.31 -40.44 -3.79
C ALA A 264 7.44 -41.45 -4.57
N ARG A 265 6.51 -41.00 -5.43
CA ARG A 265 5.68 -41.89 -6.26
C ARG A 265 6.42 -42.55 -7.43
N CYS A 266 7.53 -41.98 -7.91
CA CYS A 266 8.40 -42.63 -8.90
C CYS A 266 9.29 -43.71 -8.27
N SER A 267 9.61 -43.59 -6.98
CA SER A 267 10.42 -44.56 -6.23
C SER A 267 9.66 -45.84 -5.87
N GLU A 268 8.35 -45.77 -5.61
CA GLU A 268 7.56 -46.96 -5.22
C GLU A 268 7.07 -47.81 -6.41
N ARG A 269 7.04 -47.25 -7.63
CA ARG A 269 6.59 -47.96 -8.83
C ARG A 269 7.68 -48.66 -9.63
N SER A 270 8.95 -48.38 -9.36
CA SER A 270 10.05 -48.87 -10.19
C SER A 270 10.82 -50.06 -9.63
N GLY A 271 10.61 -50.47 -8.36
CA GLY A 271 11.13 -51.76 -7.86
C GLY A 271 12.63 -52.00 -8.03
N ILE A 272 13.44 -50.95 -8.18
CA ILE A 272 14.88 -51.05 -8.44
C ILE A 272 15.64 -50.50 -7.23
N TRP A 273 15.99 -51.39 -6.32
CA TRP A 273 17.33 -51.39 -5.76
C TRP A 273 18.21 -52.19 -6.74
N PRO A 274 19.43 -51.74 -7.06
CA PRO A 274 20.58 -52.23 -6.29
C PRO A 274 21.68 -51.14 -6.12
N CYS A 275 22.32 -51.08 -4.95
CA CYS A 275 23.61 -51.71 -4.65
C CYS A 275 24.84 -50.82 -4.99
N GLN A 276 25.86 -51.00 -4.15
CA GLN A 276 27.11 -50.27 -4.04
C GLN A 276 27.87 -50.16 -5.38
N ARG A 277 28.36 -48.97 -5.72
CA ARG A 277 29.79 -48.62 -5.93
C ARG A 277 29.91 -47.30 -6.72
N SER A 278 31.05 -46.64 -6.49
CA SER A 278 31.66 -45.52 -7.24
C SER A 278 30.98 -44.15 -7.17
N CYS A 279 31.49 -43.30 -6.28
CA CYS A 279 31.48 -41.84 -6.43
C CYS A 279 32.46 -41.42 -7.53
N PRO A 280 32.08 -40.47 -8.41
CA PRO A 280 33.04 -39.58 -9.05
C PRO A 280 33.10 -38.27 -8.27
N GLN A 281 34.30 -37.95 -7.75
CA GLN A 281 34.63 -36.62 -7.25
C GLN A 281 34.65 -35.62 -8.41
N TRP A 282 33.98 -34.47 -8.26
CA TRP A 282 34.22 -33.27 -9.06
C TRP A 282 35.05 -32.26 -8.25
N PRO A 283 36.03 -31.58 -8.88
CA PRO A 283 37.01 -30.77 -8.19
C PRO A 283 36.51 -29.34 -7.92
N GLY A 284 36.93 -28.76 -6.80
CA GLY A 284 36.97 -27.30 -6.64
C GLY A 284 35.99 -26.71 -5.62
N TRP A 285 35.98 -27.20 -4.38
CA TRP A 285 35.50 -26.42 -3.23
C TRP A 285 36.52 -26.52 -2.08
N PRO A 286 36.91 -25.42 -1.43
CA PRO A 286 37.83 -25.43 -0.29
C PRO A 286 37.16 -26.02 0.97
N PRO A 287 37.95 -26.59 1.90
CA PRO A 287 37.45 -27.47 2.95
C PRO A 287 36.75 -26.72 4.09
N SER A 288 35.55 -27.23 4.43
CA SER A 288 34.98 -27.42 5.77
C SER A 288 35.43 -26.52 6.92
N TRP A 289 34.47 -25.78 7.49
CA TRP A 289 34.41 -25.57 8.94
C TRP A 289 33.30 -26.47 9.51
N GLY A 290 33.70 -27.32 10.45
CA GLY A 290 32.92 -28.45 10.93
C GLY A 290 31.71 -28.07 11.77
N ALA A 291 30.68 -28.90 11.68
CA ALA A 291 29.60 -28.94 12.65
C ALA A 291 30.12 -29.47 14.01
N PRO A 292 29.55 -29.02 15.15
CA PRO A 292 30.15 -29.19 16.46
C PRO A 292 29.91 -30.59 17.03
N ARG A 293 30.94 -31.10 17.72
CA ARG A 293 30.86 -32.30 18.55
C ARG A 293 29.95 -32.07 19.76
N SER A 294 29.06 -33.04 19.97
CA SER A 294 28.36 -33.27 21.23
C SER A 294 29.35 -33.64 22.34
N LYS A 295 29.23 -32.97 23.49
CA LYS A 295 29.58 -33.52 24.81
C LYS A 295 28.57 -33.01 25.83
N GLY A 296 27.99 -33.94 26.57
CA GLY A 296 27.06 -33.64 27.64
C GLY A 296 27.75 -33.10 28.89
N GLY A 297 26.92 -32.54 29.77
CA GLY A 297 27.29 -32.15 31.12
C GLY A 297 26.03 -31.78 31.90
N ARG A 298 25.64 -32.66 32.83
CA ARG A 298 24.60 -32.45 33.84
C ARG A 298 25.07 -31.45 34.92
N SER A 299 24.16 -30.66 35.47
CA SER A 299 24.02 -30.29 36.91
C SER A 299 23.10 -29.06 37.00
N SER A 300 21.85 -29.21 37.45
CA SER A 300 21.34 -29.07 38.83
C SER A 300 21.29 -27.62 39.34
N GLY A 301 20.07 -27.11 39.58
CA GLY A 301 19.87 -25.86 40.34
C GLY A 301 18.50 -25.20 40.17
N GLN A 302 17.44 -25.81 40.72
CA GLN A 302 16.33 -25.06 41.34
C GLN A 302 16.62 -25.05 42.85
N PRO A 303 16.22 -24.01 43.64
CA PRO A 303 14.81 -23.66 43.89
C PRO A 303 14.63 -22.11 44.02
N THR A 304 13.52 -21.46 44.34
CA THR A 304 12.38 -21.72 45.23
C THR A 304 11.27 -20.69 44.94
N ARG A 305 10.05 -21.07 45.29
CA ARG A 305 8.79 -20.32 45.30
C ARG A 305 8.70 -19.42 46.54
N ALA A 306 8.17 -18.19 46.43
CA ALA A 306 7.50 -17.51 47.54
C ALA A 306 6.53 -16.43 47.06
N SER A 307 5.29 -16.58 47.52
CA SER A 307 4.13 -15.70 47.42
C SER A 307 4.09 -14.62 48.49
N ARG A 308 3.50 -13.45 48.18
CA ARG A 308 2.73 -12.49 49.02
C ARG A 308 2.48 -11.26 48.11
N GLY A 309 1.31 -10.68 47.91
CA GLY A 309 0.14 -10.47 48.76
C GLY A 309 0.06 -8.97 49.12
N SER A 310 -1.02 -8.28 48.71
CA SER A 310 -1.57 -6.92 49.08
C SER A 310 -1.99 -6.19 47.79
N ARG A 311 -3.25 -5.90 47.42
CA ARG A 311 -4.41 -5.20 48.04
C ARG A 311 -4.12 -3.76 48.49
N TRP A 312 -5.16 -2.92 48.40
CA TRP A 312 -5.25 -1.43 48.47
C TRP A 312 -5.04 -0.72 47.12
N GLY A 313 -5.91 0.15 46.62
CA GLY A 313 -7.20 0.65 47.07
C GLY A 313 -7.74 1.69 46.07
N LEU A 314 -9.07 1.76 45.95
CA LEU A 314 -9.81 2.82 45.26
C LEU A 314 -9.41 4.21 45.78
N ARG A 315 -9.38 5.22 44.89
CA ARG A 315 -9.95 6.54 45.16
C ARG A 315 -10.26 7.30 43.86
N SER A 316 -11.55 7.52 43.70
CA SER A 316 -12.19 8.58 42.94
C SER A 316 -11.90 9.97 43.54
N GLY A 317 -12.01 11.01 42.71
CA GLY A 317 -12.02 12.43 43.10
C GLY A 317 -11.64 13.30 41.90
N ASN A 318 -12.60 13.76 41.12
CA ASN A 318 -13.29 15.06 41.23
C ASN A 318 -12.55 16.21 40.53
N LEU A 319 -13.17 16.66 39.43
CA LEU A 319 -13.19 18.04 38.91
C LEU A 319 -13.61 19.02 40.02
N PRO A 320 -13.19 20.30 39.97
CA PRO A 320 -13.87 21.36 39.17
C PRO A 320 -12.85 22.35 38.54
N ALA A 321 -13.15 23.33 37.69
CA ALA A 321 -14.36 24.06 37.33
C ALA A 321 -14.28 24.48 35.85
#